data_AF-A0A261WA69-F1
#
_entry.id   AF-A0A261WA69-F1
#
_cell.length_a   1.000
_cell.length_b   1.000
_cell.length_c   1.000
_cell.angle_alpha   90.00
_cell.angle_beta   90.00
_cell.angle_gamma   90.00
#
_symmetry.space_group_name_H-M   'P 1'
#
loop_
_entity.id
_entity.type
_entity.pdbx_description
1 polymer ?
#
loop_
_entity_poly.entity_id
_entity_poly.type
_entity_poly.pdbx_seq_one_letter_code
_entity_poly.pdbx_strand_id
1 'polypeptide(L)'
;MKRFIQGEHRGQSTLLPESLDDYVSDTNPVRVVDVFVDELDLITLGFESAVPAETGRPAYHPAVMLKIYIYGYLNRIQSSRRLER
;
A
#
# COMPACT_ATOMS: atom_id res chain seq x y z
N MET A 1 9.31 2.69 19.07
CA MET A 1 9.49 1.63 18.06
C MET A 1 8.39 1.75 17.02
N LYS A 2 8.72 1.69 15.72
CA LYS A 2 7.73 1.70 14.64
C LYS A 2 6.86 0.43 14.78
N ARG A 3 5.54 0.62 14.95
CA ARG A 3 4.61 -0.49 15.26
C ARG A 3 4.15 -1.26 14.01
N PHE A 4 4.31 -0.65 12.84
CA PHE A 4 4.17 -1.29 11.53
C PHE A 4 5.46 -1.16 10.73
N ILE A 5 5.66 -2.05 9.75
CA ILE A 5 6.71 -1.90 8.73
C ILE A 5 6.44 -0.60 7.97
N GLN A 6 7.46 0.26 7.90
CA GLN A 6 7.40 1.51 7.13
C GLN A 6 8.06 1.29 5.78
N GLY A 7 7.39 1.69 4.72
CA GLY A 7 7.98 1.75 3.38
C GLY A 7 8.89 2.98 3.23
N GLU A 8 9.67 2.98 2.16
CA GLU A 8 10.38 4.17 1.69
C GLU A 8 9.39 5.12 1.00
N HIS A 9 9.70 6.42 0.99
CA HIS A 9 8.87 7.40 0.32
C HIS A 9 9.03 7.28 -1.21
N ARG A 10 7.92 7.19 -1.95
CA ARG A 10 7.96 6.97 -3.42
C ARG A 10 8.65 8.09 -4.21
N GLY A 11 8.63 9.32 -3.68
CA GLY A 11 9.33 10.47 -4.25
C GLY A 11 10.76 10.65 -3.75
N GLN A 12 11.28 9.70 -2.96
CA GLN A 12 12.67 9.74 -2.50
C GLN A 12 13.61 9.51 -3.67
N SER A 13 14.62 10.39 -3.80
CA SER A 13 15.51 10.32 -4.93
C SER A 13 16.47 9.12 -4.86
N THR A 14 16.65 8.40 -5.98
CA THR A 14 17.66 7.33 -6.10
C THR A 14 18.65 7.61 -7.23
N LEU A 15 19.71 6.79 -7.37
CA LEU A 15 20.75 7.01 -8.37
C LEU A 15 20.18 6.93 -9.80
N LEU A 16 19.32 5.95 -10.05
CA LEU A 16 18.48 5.77 -11.25
C LEU A 16 17.33 4.83 -10.88
N PRO A 17 16.05 5.22 -11.04
CA PRO A 17 15.52 6.49 -11.57
C PRO A 17 15.63 7.62 -10.57
N GLU A 18 15.24 8.83 -10.97
CA GLU A 18 15.10 9.94 -10.03
C GLU A 18 14.17 9.54 -8.88
N SER A 19 12.96 9.04 -9.11
CA SER A 19 12.10 8.47 -8.07
C SER A 19 11.27 7.27 -8.55
N LEU A 20 10.69 6.51 -7.61
CA LEU A 20 9.75 5.43 -7.96
C LEU A 20 8.48 6.01 -8.63
N ASP A 21 8.06 7.21 -8.20
CA ASP A 21 6.83 7.84 -8.70
C ASP A 21 6.92 8.21 -10.19
N ASP A 22 8.13 8.45 -10.70
CA ASP A 22 8.36 8.81 -12.12
C ASP A 22 8.02 7.66 -13.08
N TYR A 23 7.97 6.41 -12.60
CA TYR A 23 7.53 5.26 -13.40
C TYR A 23 6.01 5.11 -13.46
N VAL A 24 5.26 5.87 -12.65
CA VAL A 24 3.82 5.76 -12.57
C VAL A 24 3.20 6.98 -13.27
N SER A 25 2.47 6.76 -14.35
CA SER A 25 1.72 7.83 -15.02
C SER A 25 0.82 8.60 -14.04
N ASP A 26 0.71 9.92 -14.21
CA ASP A 26 -0.22 10.78 -13.46
C ASP A 26 -1.69 10.35 -13.60
N THR A 27 -2.01 9.68 -14.71
CA THR A 27 -3.36 9.17 -14.98
C THR A 27 -3.57 7.72 -14.53
N ASN A 28 -2.57 7.09 -13.90
CA ASN A 28 -2.69 5.71 -13.45
C ASN A 28 -3.72 5.60 -12.31
N PRO A 29 -4.69 4.66 -12.39
CA PRO A 29 -5.71 4.48 -11.36
C PRO A 29 -5.16 4.17 -9.96
N VAL A 30 -3.92 3.65 -9.86
CA VAL A 30 -3.26 3.41 -8.56
C VAL A 30 -3.19 4.66 -7.69
N ARG A 31 -3.10 5.86 -8.30
CA ARG A 31 -3.07 7.14 -7.57
C ARG A 31 -4.39 7.40 -6.85
N VAL A 32 -5.51 7.06 -7.47
CA VAL A 32 -6.84 7.16 -6.86
C VAL A 32 -6.99 6.13 -5.74
N VAL A 33 -6.53 4.89 -5.95
CA VAL A 33 -6.55 3.84 -4.92
C VAL A 33 -5.75 4.26 -3.69
N ASP A 34 -4.58 4.88 -3.88
CA ASP A 34 -3.71 5.36 -2.82
C ASP A 34 -4.41 6.38 -1.92
N VAL A 35 -4.89 7.48 -2.51
CA VAL A 35 -5.62 8.54 -1.80
C VAL A 35 -6.89 8.01 -1.16
N PHE A 36 -7.67 7.19 -1.89
CA PHE A 36 -8.92 6.64 -1.37
C PHE A 36 -8.70 5.82 -0.11
N VAL A 37 -7.72 4.91 -0.10
CA VAL A 37 -7.46 4.06 1.06
C VAL A 37 -6.85 4.83 2.23
N ASP A 38 -6.03 5.86 1.95
CA ASP A 38 -5.40 6.67 3.00
C ASP A 38 -6.41 7.52 3.78
N GLU A 39 -7.55 7.87 3.17
CA GLU A 39 -8.64 8.59 3.83
C GLU A 39 -9.59 7.67 4.63
N LEU A 40 -9.42 6.34 4.57
CA LEU A 40 -10.28 5.41 5.30
C LEU A 40 -9.84 5.26 6.77
N ASP A 41 -10.79 5.42 7.69
CA ASP A 41 -10.61 4.97 9.06
C ASP A 41 -10.83 3.44 9.15
N LEU A 42 -9.74 2.70 8.96
CA LEU A 42 -9.76 1.24 8.96
C LEU A 42 -10.19 0.63 10.30
N ILE A 43 -9.98 1.32 11.43
CA ILE A 43 -10.40 0.81 12.74
C ILE A 43 -11.93 0.83 12.81
N THR A 44 -12.56 1.95 12.42
CA THR A 44 -14.03 2.05 12.40
C THR A 44 -14.69 1.11 11.40
N LEU A 45 -13.98 0.78 10.31
CA LEU A 45 -14.41 -0.21 9.32
C LEU A 45 -14.22 -1.67 9.78
N GLY A 46 -13.70 -1.90 10.98
CA GLY A 46 -13.58 -3.23 11.57
C GLY A 46 -12.29 -3.97 11.21
N PHE A 47 -11.26 -3.29 10.70
CA PHE A 47 -9.94 -3.91 10.51
C PHE A 47 -9.22 -3.99 11.87
N GLU A 48 -9.42 -5.08 12.58
CA GLU A 48 -8.74 -5.34 13.87
C GLU A 48 -7.21 -5.25 13.75
N SER A 49 -6.65 -5.65 12.60
CA SER A 49 -5.22 -5.59 12.30
C SER A 49 -4.67 -4.17 12.11
N ALA A 50 -5.53 -3.15 12.08
CA ALA A 50 -5.11 -1.74 12.13
C ALA A 50 -4.60 -1.35 13.53
N VAL A 51 -4.93 -2.12 14.56
CA VAL A 51 -4.31 -2.01 15.88
C VAL A 51 -3.06 -2.90 15.90
N PRO A 52 -1.86 -2.32 16.05
CA PRO A 52 -0.64 -3.10 16.05
C PRO A 52 -0.49 -3.93 17.32
N ALA A 53 0.08 -5.12 17.19
CA ALA A 53 0.46 -5.96 18.33
C ALA A 53 1.50 -5.26 19.21
N GLU A 54 1.42 -5.51 20.53
CA GLU A 54 2.34 -4.91 21.50
C GLU A 54 3.76 -5.48 21.41
N THR A 55 3.90 -6.73 20.98
CA THR A 55 5.17 -7.46 20.93
C THR A 55 5.33 -8.22 19.61
N GLY A 56 6.57 -8.60 19.29
CA GLY A 56 6.91 -9.37 18.10
C GLY A 56 7.39 -8.53 16.92
N ARG A 57 7.41 -9.15 15.73
CA ARG A 57 7.81 -8.48 14.48
C ARG A 57 6.71 -7.50 14.06
N PRO A 58 7.03 -6.24 13.71
CA PRO A 58 6.06 -5.31 13.14
C PRO A 58 5.34 -5.92 11.93
N ALA A 59 4.01 -5.81 11.90
CA ALA A 59 3.21 -6.24 10.77
C ALA A 59 3.21 -5.19 9.65
N TYR A 60 2.72 -5.56 8.47
CA TYR A 60 2.31 -4.56 7.47
C TYR A 60 1.01 -3.91 7.91
N HIS A 61 0.86 -2.61 7.63
CA HIS A 61 -0.41 -1.91 7.88
C HIS A 61 -1.49 -2.44 6.92
N PRO A 62 -2.73 -2.72 7.38
CA PRO A 62 -3.78 -3.29 6.54
C PRO A 62 -4.13 -2.45 5.31
N ALA A 63 -3.95 -1.12 5.37
CA ALA A 63 -4.06 -0.22 4.23
C ALA A 63 -3.24 -0.70 3.02
N VAL A 64 -2.02 -1.19 3.24
CA VAL A 64 -1.14 -1.66 2.15
C VAL A 64 -1.76 -2.86 1.44
N MET A 65 -2.27 -3.82 2.20
CA MET A 65 -2.95 -5.00 1.64
C MET A 65 -4.24 -4.62 0.91
N LEU A 66 -5.00 -3.67 1.47
CA LEU A 66 -6.23 -3.17 0.84
C LEU A 66 -5.96 -2.47 -0.49
N LYS A 67 -4.91 -1.62 -0.58
CA LYS A 67 -4.47 -0.99 -1.83
C LYS A 67 -4.15 -2.04 -2.90
N ILE A 68 -3.39 -3.08 -2.56
CA ILE A 68 -3.05 -4.17 -3.48
C ILE A 68 -4.31 -4.93 -3.93
N TYR A 69 -5.21 -5.23 -3.00
CA TYR A 69 -6.46 -5.93 -3.29
C TYR A 69 -7.35 -5.15 -4.28
N ILE A 70 -7.57 -3.86 -4.02
CA ILE A 70 -8.35 -2.99 -4.90
C ILE A 70 -7.68 -2.87 -6.27
N TYR A 71 -6.35 -2.68 -6.32
CA TYR A 71 -5.62 -2.61 -7.57
C TYR A 71 -5.78 -3.90 -8.41
N GLY A 72 -5.62 -5.08 -7.79
CA GLY A 72 -5.83 -6.35 -8.46
C GLY A 72 -7.26 -6.53 -8.96
N TYR A 73 -8.25 -6.14 -8.14
CA TYR A 73 -9.65 -6.19 -8.53
C TYR A 73 -9.93 -5.30 -9.75
N LEU A 74 -9.48 -4.04 -9.75
CA LEU A 74 -9.65 -3.09 -10.86
C LEU A 74 -9.03 -3.60 -12.16
N ASN A 75 -7.88 -4.28 -12.07
CA ASN A 75 -7.18 -4.85 -13.22
C ASN A 75 -7.62 -6.27 -13.59
N ARG A 76 -8.64 -6.83 -12.90
CA ARG A 76 -9.11 -8.22 -13.08
C ARG A 76 -8.01 -9.27 -12.89
N ILE A 77 -7.06 -8.99 -11.99
CA ILE A 77 -5.97 -9.89 -11.62
C ILE A 77 -6.31 -10.52 -10.27
N GLN A 78 -6.80 -11.77 -10.31
CA GLN A 78 -7.21 -12.50 -9.10
C GLN A 78 -6.07 -13.30 -8.43
N SER A 79 -4.98 -13.54 -9.16
CA SER A 79 -3.85 -14.32 -8.64
C SER A 79 -2.81 -13.39 -8.03
N SER A 80 -2.49 -13.60 -6.75
CA SER A 80 -1.40 -12.89 -6.07
C SER A 80 -0.07 -13.03 -6.80
N ARG A 81 0.22 -14.22 -7.35
CA ARG A 81 1.42 -14.47 -8.17
C ARG A 81 1.42 -13.71 -9.50
N ARG A 82 0.24 -13.43 -10.07
CA ARG A 82 0.14 -12.57 -11.27
C ARG A 82 0.24 -11.09 -10.92
N LEU A 83 -0.13 -10.69 -9.70
CA LEU A 83 0.06 -9.33 -9.20
C LEU A 83 1.53 -9.02 -8.86
N GLU A 84 2.30 -10.02 -8.47
CA GLU A 84 3.73 -9.89 -8.17
C GLU A 84 4.60 -9.67 -9.42
N ARG A 85 4.13 -10.10 -10.60
CA ARG A 85 4.86 -10.04 -11.87
C ARG A 85 4.61 -8.74 -12.61
#